data_AF-A0A9J6GKW0-F1
#
_entry.id   AF-A0A9J6GKW0-F1
#
_cell.length_a   1.000
_cell.length_b   1.000
_cell.length_c   1.000
_cell.angle_alpha   90.00
_cell.angle_beta   90.00
_cell.angle_gamma   90.00
#
_symmetry.space_group_name_H-M   'P 1'
#
loop_
_entity.id
_entity.type
_entity.pdbx_description
1 polymer ?
#
loop_
_entity_poly.entity_id
_entity_poly.type
_entity_poly.pdbx_seq_one_letter_code
_entity_poly.pdbx_strand_id
1 'polypeptide(L)'
;MSSEEAMMAAIRDIGDPDELANLQDSVVLKLEKPLSTGHPPREVTVDASGLLLTTNRKVFTKRQKFFAKQSISAAVFAGCPELGSTPTFLAASRKTLHGRTKMLIIVHNRQAATKTFSCCF
;
A
#
# COMPACT_ATOMS: atom_id res chain seq x y z
N MET A 1 22.16 6.59 4.26
CA MET A 1 20.95 6.51 3.42
C MET A 1 20.05 7.67 3.75
N SER A 2 19.72 8.49 2.76
CA SER A 2 18.70 9.53 2.92
C SER A 2 17.30 8.91 3.01
N SER A 3 16.34 9.64 3.58
CA SER A 3 14.93 9.19 3.64
C SER A 3 14.35 8.90 2.26
N GLU A 4 14.79 9.64 1.25
CA GLU A 4 14.37 9.49 -0.15
C GLU A 4 14.91 8.20 -0.79
N GLU A 5 16.18 7.85 -0.53
CA GLU A 5 16.77 6.58 -0.99
C GLU A 5 16.04 5.38 -0.39
N ALA A 6 15.69 5.45 0.91
CA ALA A 6 14.94 4.40 1.59
C ALA A 6 13.51 4.24 1.01
N MET A 7 12.86 5.37 0.71
CA MET A 7 11.55 5.38 0.07
C MET A 7 11.60 4.77 -1.34
N MET A 8 12.55 5.18 -2.18
CA MET A 8 12.70 4.65 -3.55
C MET A 8 13.10 3.18 -3.55
N ALA A 9 13.92 2.75 -2.59
CA ALA A 9 14.21 1.33 -2.39
C ALA A 9 12.93 0.55 -2.06
N ALA A 10 12.12 1.03 -1.11
CA ALA A 10 10.85 0.39 -0.74
C ALA A 10 9.84 0.36 -1.89
N ILE A 11 9.78 1.38 -2.74
CA ILE A 11 8.95 1.40 -3.95
C ILE A 11 9.38 0.28 -4.90
N ARG A 12 10.67 0.22 -5.23
CA ARG A 12 11.25 -0.81 -6.12
C ARG A 12 11.07 -2.22 -5.56
N ASP A 13 11.06 -2.33 -4.25
CA ASP A 13 10.82 -3.55 -3.48
C ASP A 13 9.36 -4.04 -3.51
N ILE A 14 8.43 -3.17 -3.91
CA ILE A 14 6.99 -3.45 -4.04
C ILE A 14 6.64 -3.67 -5.52
N GLY A 15 7.26 -2.91 -6.42
CA GLY A 15 7.03 -3.03 -7.85
C GLY A 15 7.78 -1.95 -8.62
N ASP A 16 7.57 -1.92 -9.93
CA ASP A 16 8.16 -0.89 -10.77
C ASP A 16 7.53 0.49 -10.44
N PRO A 17 8.32 1.54 -10.14
CA PRO A 17 7.79 2.86 -9.82
C PRO A 17 6.92 3.46 -10.92
N ASP A 18 7.24 3.19 -12.19
CA ASP A 18 6.48 3.69 -13.33
C ASP A 18 5.15 2.96 -13.47
N GLU A 19 5.12 1.64 -13.24
CA GLU A 19 3.88 0.86 -13.18
C GLU A 19 3.00 1.30 -12.02
N LEU A 20 3.57 1.43 -10.81
CA LEU A 20 2.86 1.87 -9.61
C LEU A 20 2.27 3.27 -9.80
N ALA A 21 2.98 4.16 -10.48
CA ALA A 21 2.47 5.49 -10.80
C ALA A 21 1.30 5.47 -11.79
N ASN A 22 1.18 4.44 -12.63
CA ASN A 22 0.09 4.28 -13.59
C ASN A 22 -1.15 3.59 -13.00
N LEU A 23 -1.04 3.00 -11.80
CA LEU A 23 -2.18 2.37 -11.13
C LEU A 23 -3.24 3.41 -10.72
N GLN A 24 -4.49 2.95 -10.69
CA GLN A 24 -5.64 3.71 -10.20
C GLN A 24 -6.34 2.94 -9.07
N ASP A 25 -6.78 3.66 -8.03
CA ASP A 25 -7.47 3.14 -6.85
C ASP A 25 -6.84 1.86 -6.27
N SER A 26 -5.51 1.78 -6.26
CA SER A 26 -4.75 0.58 -5.91
C SER A 26 -4.07 0.71 -4.55
N VAL A 27 -4.13 -0.37 -3.78
CA VAL A 27 -3.48 -0.51 -2.48
C VAL A 27 -2.60 -1.75 -2.55
N VAL A 28 -1.30 -1.56 -2.47
CA VAL A 28 -0.31 -2.65 -2.46
C VAL A 28 0.31 -2.71 -1.07
N LEU A 29 0.30 -3.87 -0.44
CA LEU A 29 0.83 -4.10 0.90
C LEU A 29 1.94 -5.14 0.81
N LYS A 30 3.13 -4.79 1.26
CA LYS A 30 4.24 -5.71 1.45
C LYS A 30 4.21 -6.28 2.84
N LEU A 31 4.23 -7.60 2.95
CA LEU A 31 4.29 -8.33 4.21
C LEU A 31 5.75 -8.53 4.66
N GLU A 32 5.98 -8.65 5.95
CA GLU A 32 7.27 -9.07 6.50
C GLU A 32 7.52 -10.58 6.32
N LYS A 33 6.45 -11.36 6.18
CA LYS A 33 6.48 -12.81 5.99
C LYS A 33 5.41 -13.20 4.96
N PRO A 34 5.62 -14.28 4.18
CA PRO A 34 4.62 -14.74 3.23
C PRO A 34 3.29 -15.00 3.92
N LEU A 35 2.18 -14.72 3.25
CA LEU A 35 0.84 -14.97 3.76
C LEU A 35 0.71 -16.46 4.14
N SER A 36 0.78 -16.74 5.44
CA SER A 36 0.74 -18.10 5.96
C SER A 36 -0.67 -18.67 5.83
N THR A 37 -0.83 -19.62 4.90
CA THR A 37 -1.98 -20.52 4.70
C THR A 37 -3.32 -19.94 5.15
N GLY A 38 -3.78 -18.93 4.40
CA GLY A 38 -5.12 -18.38 4.52
C GLY A 38 -5.54 -17.93 3.14
N HIS A 39 -6.76 -18.29 2.73
CA HIS A 39 -7.26 -17.77 1.46
C HIS A 39 -7.40 -16.25 1.59
N PRO A 40 -6.70 -15.47 0.75
CA PRO A 40 -6.95 -14.04 0.68
C PRO A 40 -8.44 -13.82 0.34
N PRO A 41 -9.05 -12.72 0.78
CA PRO A 41 -10.36 -12.34 0.29
C PRO A 41 -10.38 -12.36 -1.24
N ARG A 42 -11.50 -12.75 -1.88
CA ARG A 42 -11.61 -12.87 -3.35
C ARG A 42 -11.15 -11.64 -4.14
N GLU A 43 -11.17 -10.48 -3.51
CA GLU A 43 -10.85 -9.18 -4.09
C GLU A 43 -9.42 -8.70 -3.72
N VAL A 44 -8.58 -9.62 -3.24
CA VAL A 44 -7.17 -9.41 -2.90
C VAL A 44 -6.34 -10.35 -3.73
N THR A 45 -5.49 -9.79 -4.58
CA THR A 45 -4.49 -10.52 -5.35
C THR A 45 -3.26 -10.72 -4.49
N VAL A 46 -2.66 -11.89 -4.57
CA VAL A 46 -1.41 -12.22 -3.89
C VAL A 46 -0.39 -12.55 -4.96
N ASP A 47 0.81 -12.00 -4.84
CA ASP A 47 1.89 -12.33 -5.76
C ASP A 47 2.40 -13.76 -5.56
N ALA A 48 3.28 -14.21 -6.46
CA ALA A 48 3.84 -15.56 -6.40
C ALA A 48 4.66 -15.83 -5.13
N SER A 49 5.27 -14.79 -4.54
CA SER A 49 6.05 -14.94 -3.29
C SER A 49 5.18 -14.99 -2.03
N GLY A 50 3.89 -14.62 -2.13
CA GLY A 50 3.01 -14.49 -0.99
C GLY A 50 3.28 -13.27 -0.12
N LEU A 51 4.20 -12.38 -0.54
CA LEU A 51 4.63 -11.22 0.23
C LEU A 51 3.93 -9.93 -0.19
N LEU A 52 3.35 -9.88 -1.38
CA LEU A 52 2.66 -8.69 -1.88
C LEU A 52 1.16 -8.98 -1.99
N LEU A 53 0.38 -8.14 -1.33
CA LEU A 53 -1.08 -8.13 -1.43
C LEU A 53 -1.52 -6.89 -2.20
N THR A 54 -2.23 -7.08 -3.31
CA THR A 54 -2.79 -5.99 -4.09
C THR A 54 -4.31 -6.00 -3.99
N THR A 55 -4.89 -4.84 -3.69
CA THR A 55 -6.34 -4.65 -3.61
C THR A 55 -6.71 -3.22 -3.97
N ASN A 56 -7.98 -2.84 -3.82
CA ASN A 56 -8.43 -1.46 -3.99
C ASN A 56 -8.86 -0.83 -2.66
N ARG A 57 -9.06 0.49 -2.66
CA ARG A 57 -9.43 1.26 -1.47
C ARG A 57 -10.68 0.72 -0.78
N LYS A 58 -11.72 0.40 -1.55
CA LYS A 58 -13.00 -0.09 -1.04
C LYS A 58 -12.83 -1.40 -0.28
N VAL A 59 -12.08 -2.33 -0.86
CA VAL A 59 -11.81 -3.65 -0.26
C VAL A 59 -10.88 -3.51 0.95
N PHE A 60 -9.84 -2.67 0.86
CA PHE A 60 -8.96 -2.35 1.97
C PHE A 60 -9.75 -1.88 3.20
N THR A 61 -10.64 -0.90 3.02
CA THR A 61 -11.51 -0.40 4.10
C THR A 61 -12.47 -1.48 4.61
N LYS A 62 -13.14 -2.22 3.72
CA LYS A 62 -14.11 -3.27 4.10
C LYS A 62 -13.46 -4.44 4.84
N ARG A 63 -12.23 -4.79 4.49
CA ARG A 63 -11.49 -5.95 5.00
C ARG A 63 -10.37 -5.58 5.97
N GLN A 64 -10.42 -4.40 6.60
CA GLN A 64 -9.41 -3.93 7.57
C GLN A 64 -8.99 -4.98 8.61
N LYS A 65 -9.92 -5.82 9.11
CA LYS A 65 -9.63 -6.86 10.11
C LYS A 65 -8.71 -7.96 9.57
N PHE A 66 -8.75 -8.22 8.27
CA PHE A 66 -7.86 -9.18 7.61
C PHE A 66 -6.45 -8.60 7.51
N PHE A 67 -6.33 -7.37 6.99
CA PHE A 67 -5.04 -6.70 6.81
C PHE A 67 -4.36 -6.39 8.15
N ALA A 68 -5.13 -6.02 9.17
CA ALA A 68 -4.61 -5.75 10.50
C ALA A 68 -3.96 -6.99 11.14
N LYS A 69 -4.33 -8.21 10.74
CA LYS A 69 -3.69 -9.43 11.27
C LYS A 69 -2.32 -9.73 10.64
N GLN A 70 -1.97 -9.02 9.57
CA GLN A 70 -0.73 -9.24 8.85
C GLN A 70 0.37 -8.33 9.39
N SER A 71 1.61 -8.83 9.38
CA SER A 71 2.80 -7.99 9.59
C SER A 71 3.15 -7.29 8.28
N ILE A 72 2.81 -6.01 8.15
CA ILE A 72 3.01 -5.24 6.93
C ILE A 72 4.31 -4.45 7.07
N SER A 73 5.28 -4.67 6.18
CA SER A 73 6.54 -3.93 6.18
C SER A 73 6.39 -2.56 5.51
N ALA A 74 5.67 -2.51 4.38
CA ALA A 74 5.43 -1.29 3.63
C ALA A 74 4.05 -1.32 2.96
N ALA A 75 3.47 -0.14 2.74
CA ALA A 75 2.19 0.01 2.05
C ALA A 75 2.28 1.13 1.01
N VAL A 76 1.80 0.86 -0.20
CA VAL A 76 1.71 1.79 -1.32
C VAL A 76 0.25 2.04 -1.67
N PHE A 77 -0.16 3.30 -1.64
CA PHE A 77 -1.46 3.75 -2.13
C PHE A 77 -1.29 4.48 -3.46
N ALA A 78 -1.69 3.85 -4.56
CA ALA A 78 -1.48 4.37 -5.91
C ALA A 78 -2.78 4.81 -6.59
N GLY A 79 -2.78 6.06 -7.08
CA GLY A 79 -3.93 6.63 -7.76
C GLY A 79 -5.18 6.73 -6.87
N CYS A 80 -4.98 6.80 -5.55
CA CYS A 80 -6.04 7.06 -4.58
C CYS A 80 -6.18 8.58 -4.39
N PRO A 81 -7.41 9.14 -4.37
CA PRO A 81 -7.60 10.52 -3.92
C PRO A 81 -7.05 10.69 -2.50
N GLU A 82 -6.61 11.90 -2.15
CA GLU A 82 -5.83 12.15 -0.93
C GLU A 82 -6.44 11.42 0.28
N LEU A 83 -5.60 10.77 1.09
CA LEU A 83 -6.03 10.11 2.33
C LEU A 83 -6.86 11.08 3.20
N GLY A 84 -6.56 12.38 3.17
CA GLY A 84 -7.32 13.43 3.85
C GLY A 84 -8.73 13.66 3.31
N SER A 85 -9.00 13.37 2.03
CA SER A 85 -10.31 13.60 1.40
C SER A 85 -11.35 12.53 1.76
N THR A 86 -10.93 11.38 2.30
CA THR A 86 -11.85 10.32 2.73
C THR A 86 -11.61 9.87 4.17
N PRO A 87 -12.38 10.40 5.15
CA PRO A 87 -12.20 10.10 6.58
C PRO A 87 -12.22 8.61 6.90
N THR A 88 -13.04 7.83 6.21
CA THR A 88 -13.13 6.36 6.36
C THR A 88 -11.88 5.64 5.89
N PHE A 89 -11.27 6.10 4.80
CA PHE A 89 -10.02 5.52 4.28
C PHE A 89 -8.82 5.89 5.16
N LEU A 90 -8.76 7.14 5.65
CA LEU A 90 -7.77 7.57 6.62
C LEU A 90 -7.87 6.76 7.93
N ALA A 91 -9.08 6.58 8.45
CA ALA A 91 -9.32 5.81 9.66
C ALA A 91 -8.93 4.33 9.49
N ALA A 92 -9.25 3.72 8.34
CA ALA A 92 -8.86 2.34 8.03
C ALA A 92 -7.34 2.21 7.90
N SER A 93 -6.69 3.15 7.23
CA SER A 93 -5.23 3.18 7.05
C SER A 93 -4.54 3.34 8.40
N ARG A 94 -4.98 4.27 9.25
CA ARG A 94 -4.48 4.40 10.63
C ARG A 94 -4.67 3.10 11.42
N LYS A 95 -5.87 2.50 11.44
CA LYS A 95 -6.11 1.26 12.20
C LYS A 95 -5.29 0.07 11.72
N THR A 96 -5.01 0.00 10.43
CA THR A 96 -4.31 -1.13 9.81
C THR A 96 -2.80 -0.97 9.89
N LEU A 97 -2.31 0.27 9.74
CA LEU A 97 -0.90 0.56 9.50
C LEU A 97 -0.19 1.21 10.68
N HIS A 98 -0.90 1.94 11.54
CA HIS A 98 -0.31 2.70 12.65
C HIS A 98 0.33 1.75 13.67
N GLY A 99 1.62 1.96 13.94
CA GLY A 99 2.42 1.12 14.85
C GLY A 99 2.77 -0.27 14.33
N ARG A 100 2.41 -0.61 13.08
CA ARG A 100 2.65 -1.94 12.47
C ARG A 100 3.43 -1.89 11.17
N THR A 101 3.48 -0.72 10.53
CA THR A 101 4.12 -0.53 9.24
C THR A 101 5.34 0.33 9.39
N LYS A 102 6.45 -0.12 8.79
CA LYS A 102 7.71 0.63 8.78
C LYS A 102 7.79 1.63 7.65
N MET A 103 6.83 1.64 6.71
CA MET A 103 6.75 2.65 5.66
C MET A 103 5.36 2.77 5.05
N LEU A 104 4.85 4.00 4.94
CA LEU A 104 3.66 4.32 4.16
C LEU A 104 4.02 5.23 2.99
N ILE A 105 3.75 4.78 1.78
CA ILE A 105 4.02 5.48 0.54
C ILE A 105 2.69 5.80 -0.15
N ILE A 106 2.52 7.08 -0.50
CA ILE A 106 1.38 7.54 -1.30
C ILE A 106 1.92 7.94 -2.67
N VAL A 107 1.34 7.38 -3.72
CA VAL A 107 1.68 7.66 -5.11
C VAL A 107 0.55 8.46 -5.72
N HIS A 108 0.81 9.74 -5.95
CA HIS A 108 -0.14 10.65 -6.57
C HIS A 108 -0.02 10.56 -8.09
N ASN A 109 -1.07 10.04 -8.73
CA ASN A 109 -1.22 10.05 -10.18
C ASN A 109 -1.91 11.37 -10.59
N ARG A 110 -1.19 12.51 -10.52
CA ARG A 110 -1.68 13.77 -11.10
C ARG A 110 -1.40 13.72 -12.60
N GLN A 111 -2.43 13.94 -13.41
CA GLN A 111 -2.36 13.92 -14.87
C GLN A 111 -1.14 14.72 -15.37
N ALA A 112 -0.30 14.03 -16.13
CA ALA A 112 0.83 14.52 -16.93
C ALA A 112 2.00 15.21 -16.17
N ALA A 113 3.21 14.68 -16.40
CA ALA A 113 4.55 15.20 -16.11
C ALA A 113 5.17 14.98 -14.70
N THR A 114 4.42 14.93 -13.60
CA THR A 114 5.06 14.85 -12.26
C THR A 114 4.49 13.71 -11.41
N LYS A 115 5.30 12.67 -11.19
CA LYS A 115 5.01 11.57 -10.26
C LYS A 115 5.47 11.99 -8.88
N THR A 116 4.53 12.13 -7.92
CA THR A 116 4.88 12.49 -6.54
C THR A 116 4.71 11.28 -5.63
N PHE A 117 5.81 10.88 -5.01
CA PHE A 117 5.85 9.90 -3.93
C PHE A 117 5.94 10.65 -2.61
N SER A 118 5.12 10.28 -1.64
CA SER A 118 5.18 10.85 -0.29
C SER A 118 5.26 9.74 0.73
N CYS A 119 6.28 9.82 1.59
CA CYS A 119 6.43 8.92 2.72
C CYS A 119 5.78 9.57 3.96
N CYS A 120 4.87 8.87 4.62
CA CYS A 120 4.18 9.35 5.82
C CYS A 120 4.46 8.43 7.02
N PHE A 121 4.64 9.02 8.21
CA PHE A 121 4.67 8.34 9.50
C PHE A 121 3.87 9.13 10.53
#